data_AF-S3ZAF8-F1
#
_entry.id   AF-S3ZAF8-F1
#
_cell.length_a   1.000
_cell.length_b   1.000
_cell.length_c   1.000
_cell.angle_alpha   90.00
_cell.angle_beta   90.00
_cell.angle_gamma   90.00
#
_symmetry.space_group_name_H-M   'P 1'
#
loop_
_entity.id
_entity.type
_entity.pdbx_description
1 polymer ?
#
loop_
_entity_poly.entity_id
_entity_poly.type
_entity_poly.pdbx_seq_one_letter_code
_entity_poly.pdbx_strand_id
1 'polypeptide(L)' 'MLLRYVDVAPITDAVLSIAEALPQNVRSLDAVHLATALQLGSAVTVVSHDRQMLAFAQDLGLTVCDPLSA' A
#
# COMPACT_ATOMS: atom_id res chain seq x y z
N MET A 1 22.80 0.16 7.80
CA MET A 1 21.66 -0.47 7.11
C MET A 1 20.60 0.57 6.84
N LEU A 2 20.07 0.62 5.62
CA LEU A 2 19.07 1.59 5.15
C LEU A 2 17.76 1.54 5.97
N LEU A 3 17.42 0.36 6.51
CA LEU A 3 16.23 0.12 7.31
C LEU A 3 16.15 0.91 8.63
N ARG A 4 17.23 1.58 9.07
CA ARG A 4 17.20 2.40 10.29
C ARG A 4 16.39 3.70 10.16
N TYR A 5 16.07 4.10 8.93
CA TYR A 5 15.38 5.34 8.60
C TYR A 5 13.91 5.12 8.21
N VAL A 6 13.43 3.89 8.33
CA VAL A 6 12.02 3.55 8.07
C VAL A 6 11.41 3.00 9.34
N ASP A 7 10.16 3.35 9.58
CA ASP A 7 9.35 2.71 10.61
C ASP A 7 8.62 1.50 10.03
N VAL A 8 8.23 0.56 10.89
CA VAL A 8 7.53 -0.67 10.49
C VAL A 8 6.08 -0.59 10.94
N ALA A 9 5.15 -0.54 9.98
CA ALA A 9 3.73 -0.66 10.27
C ALA A 9 3.39 -2.11 10.66
N PRO A 10 2.74 -2.35 11.82
CA PRO A 10 2.32 -3.70 12.19
C PRO A 10 1.14 -4.16 11.35
N ILE A 11 1.10 -5.45 11.02
CA ILE A 11 -0.07 -6.09 10.43
C ILE A 11 -1.05 -6.38 11.57
N THR A 12 -2.08 -5.54 11.69
CA THR A 12 -3.14 -5.69 12.70
C THR A 12 -4.37 -6.37 12.11
N ASP A 13 -5.27 -6.86 12.97
CA ASP A 13 -6.56 -7.41 12.52
C ASP A 13 -7.37 -6.39 11.70
N ALA A 14 -7.24 -5.10 12.01
CA ALA A 14 -7.88 -4.04 11.24
C ALA A 14 -7.28 -3.91 9.83
N VAL A 15 -5.97 -4.09 9.67
CA VAL A 15 -5.33 -4.14 8.34
C VAL A 15 -5.80 -5.36 7.57
N LEU A 16 -5.85 -6.53 8.21
CA LEU A 16 -6.30 -7.76 7.57
C LEU A 16 -7.77 -7.68 7.12
N SER A 17 -8.64 -7.13 7.97
CA SER A 17 -10.06 -6.94 7.64
C SER A 17 -10.26 -6.02 6.43
N ILE A 18 -9.46 -4.95 6.30
CA ILE A 18 -9.50 -4.08 5.11
C ILE A 18 -8.96 -4.82 3.89
N ALA A 19 -7.88 -5.60 4.04
CA ALA A 19 -7.27 -6.35 2.94
C ALA A 19 -8.22 -7.42 2.38
N GLU A 20 -8.99 -8.10 3.25
CA GLU A 20 -10.01 -9.09 2.86
C GLU A 20 -11.16 -8.48 2.04
N ALA A 21 -11.44 -7.18 2.24
CA ALA A 21 -12.48 -6.47 1.50
C ALA A 21 -12.04 -6.01 0.11
N LEU A 22 -10.74 -6.12 -0.23
CA LEU A 22 -10.24 -5.74 -1.54
C LEU A 22 -10.61 -6.77 -2.62
N PRO A 23 -10.68 -6.35 -3.90
CA PRO A 23 -10.98 -7.26 -5.01
C PRO A 23 -10.03 -8.47 -5.09
N GLN A 24 -10.57 -9.63 -5.50
CA GLN A 24 -9.85 -10.90 -5.57
C GLN A 24 -8.66 -10.92 -6.55
N ASN A 25 -8.58 -9.95 -7.48
CA ASN A 25 -7.46 -9.82 -8.42
C ASN A 25 -6.27 -9.03 -7.84
N VAL A 26 -6.37 -8.52 -6.60
CA VAL A 26 -5.25 -7.93 -5.87
C VAL A 26 -4.44 -9.08 -5.24
N ARG A 27 -3.12 -9.08 -5.45
CA ARG A 27 -2.24 -10.09 -4.82
C ARG A 27 -2.25 -9.90 -3.30
N SER A 28 -2.17 -10.99 -2.54
CA SER A 28 -2.30 -10.94 -1.07
C SER A 28 -1.34 -9.97 -0.38
N LEU A 29 -0.08 -9.91 -0.81
CA LEU A 29 0.89 -8.96 -0.27
C LEU A 29 0.52 -7.52 -0.62
N ASP A 30 0.09 -7.24 -1.86
CA ASP A 30 -0.34 -5.89 -2.25
C ASP A 30 -1.57 -5.47 -1.43
N ALA A 31 -2.51 -6.40 -1.20
CA ALA A 31 -3.71 -6.14 -0.41
C ALA A 31 -3.37 -5.65 1.01
N VAL A 32 -2.39 -6.27 1.67
CA VAL A 32 -1.91 -5.84 3.00
C VAL A 32 -1.26 -4.46 2.95
N HIS A 33 -0.46 -4.15 1.93
CA HIS A 33 0.15 -2.83 1.78
C HIS A 33 -0.88 -1.73 1.50
N LEU A 34 -1.83 -2.00 0.61
CA LEU A 34 -2.93 -1.08 0.28
C LEU A 34 -3.83 -0.84 1.49
N ALA A 35 -4.19 -1.90 2.23
CA ALA A 35 -4.96 -1.79 3.46
C ALA A 35 -4.24 -0.95 4.53
N THR A 36 -2.93 -1.12 4.65
CA THR A 36 -2.11 -0.30 5.56
C THR A 36 -2.13 1.16 5.15
N ALA A 37 -1.96 1.46 3.86
CA ALA A 37 -2.01 2.84 3.35
C ALA A 37 -3.39 3.48 3.58
N LEU A 38 -4.48 2.73 3.34
CA LEU A 38 -5.85 3.18 3.60
C LEU A 38 -6.10 3.46 5.10
N GLN A 39 -5.56 2.60 5.99
CA GLN A 39 -5.67 2.79 7.43
C GLN A 39 -4.91 4.03 7.93
N LEU A 40 -3.75 4.32 7.35
CA LEU A 40 -2.95 5.52 7.68
C LEU A 40 -3.58 6.82 7.15
N GLY A 41 -4.43 6.73 6.12
CA GLY A 41 -5.27 7.83 5.65
C GLY A 41 -4.71 8.67 4.50
N SER A 42 -5.41 9.76 4.18
CA SER A 42 -5.26 10.53 2.94
C SER A 42 -3.96 11.31 2.75
N ALA A 43 -3.08 11.35 3.77
CA ALA A 43 -1.78 12.01 3.69
C ALA A 43 -0.63 11.07 3.29
N VAL A 44 -0.93 9.84 2.86
CA VAL A 44 0.07 8.84 2.49
C VAL A 44 0.28 8.77 0.98
N THR A 45 1.55 8.64 0.59
CA THR A 45 1.96 8.33 -0.78
C THR A 45 2.47 6.89 -0.85
N VAL A 46 1.89 6.07 -1.72
CA VAL A 46 2.39 4.74 -2.02
C VAL A 46 3.52 4.83 -3.04
N VAL A 47 4.71 4.35 -2.65
CA VAL A 47 5.89 4.34 -3.51
C VAL A 47 6.21 2.91 -3.91
N SER A 48 6.21 2.60 -5.21
CA SER A 48 6.54 1.27 -5.73
C SER A 48 6.97 1.36 -7.19
N HIS A 49 7.83 0.46 -7.65
CA HIS A 49 8.13 0.30 -9.07
C HIS A 49 7.20 -0.73 -9.74
N ASP A 50 6.35 -1.39 -8.97
CA ASP A 50 5.35 -2.33 -9.48
C ASP A 50 4.12 -1.56 -9.98
N ARG A 51 3.96 -1.51 -11.31
CA ARG A 51 2.87 -0.79 -11.97
C ARG A 51 1.48 -1.30 -11.59
N GLN A 52 1.34 -2.59 -11.32
CA GLN A 52 0.04 -3.16 -10.95
C GLN A 52 -0.36 -2.72 -9.54
N MET A 53 0.59 -2.71 -8.61
CA MET A 53 0.37 -2.18 -7.26
C MET A 53 0.00 -0.69 -7.29
N LEU A 54 0.71 0.12 -8.08
CA LEU A 54 0.42 1.55 -8.21
C LEU A 54 -0.97 1.81 -8.83
N ALA A 55 -1.37 1.02 -9.83
CA ALA A 55 -2.69 1.14 -10.44
C ALA A 55 -3.82 0.90 -9.41
N PHE A 56 -3.72 -0.18 -8.62
CA PHE A 56 -4.70 -0.42 -7.55
C PHE A 56 -4.70 0.67 -6.48
N ALA A 57 -3.54 1.20 -6.10
CA ALA A 57 -3.46 2.32 -5.15
C ALA A 57 -4.15 3.58 -5.71
N GLN A 58 -3.95 3.89 -6.98
CA GLN A 58 -4.64 5.01 -7.66
C GLN A 58 -6.15 4.80 -7.71
N ASP A 59 -6.62 3.60 -8.04
CA ASP A 59 -8.04 3.27 -8.08
C ASP A 59 -8.72 3.43 -6.70
N LEU A 60 -7.96 3.24 -5.63
CA LEU A 60 -8.38 3.46 -4.24
C LEU A 60 -8.27 4.94 -3.79
N GLY A 61 -7.87 5.84 -4.68
CA GLY A 61 -7.74 7.28 -4.41
C GLY A 61 -6.47 7.68 -3.65
N LEU A 62 -5.48 6.79 -3.54
CA LEU A 62 -4.20 7.09 -2.89
C LEU A 62 -3.28 7.87 -3.83
N THR A 63 -2.44 8.74 -3.25
CA THR A 63 -1.33 9.34 -4.01
C THR A 63 -0.27 8.28 -4.26
N VAL A 64 0.30 8.23 -5.46
CA VAL A 64 1.30 7.24 -5.83
C VAL A 64 2.54 7.86 -6.47
N CYS A 65 3.67 7.19 -6.36
CA CYS A 65 4.93 7.56 -7.01
C CYS A 65 5.70 6.32 -7.44
N ASP A 66 6.17 6.30 -8.69
CA ASP A 66 7.18 5.34 -9.15
C ASP A 66 8.56 5.97 -8.98
N PRO A 67 9.42 5.45 -8.08
CA PRO A 67 10.73 6.05 -7.80
C PRO A 67 11.70 5.95 -8.97
N LEU A 68 11.40 5.17 -10.02
CA LEU A 68 12.23 5.05 -11.23
C LEU A 68 11.76 5.94 -12.38
N SER A 69 10.58 6.55 -12.24
CA SER A 69 10.00 7.48 -13.22
C SER A 69 10.12 8.95 -12.78
N ALA A 70 10.69 9.19 -11.60
CA ALA A 70 10.91 10.51 -10.99
C ALA A 70 12.28 11.11 -11.35
#